data_AF-A0A8H6SIB6-F1
#
_entry.id   AF-A0A8H6SIB6-F1
#
_cell.length_a   1.000
_cell.length_b   1.000
_cell.length_c   1.000
_cell.angle_alpha   90.00
_cell.angle_beta   90.00
_cell.angle_gamma   90.00
#
_symmetry.space_group_name_H-M   'P 1'
#
loop_
_entity.id
_entity.type
_entity.pdbx_description
1 polymer ?
#
loop_
_entity_poly.entity_id
_entity_poly.type
_entity_poly.pdbx_seq_one_letter_code
_entity_poly.pdbx_strand_id
1 'polypeptide(L)'
;MLAISYQTGGPFVVFSDPAISQVSLEKIAAFDADEDFFVLTAHDTSVVRELPYFPEGYLNGWKASGVKNRTVWGFVEKGTAAFVFS
;
A
#
# COMPACT_ATOMS: atom_id res chain seq x y z
N MET A 1 14.91 -11.80 -20.77
CA MET A 1 13.56 -11.90 -21.33
C MET A 1 12.98 -13.23 -20.89
N LEU A 2 12.13 -13.23 -19.87
CA LEU A 2 11.36 -14.39 -19.44
C LEU A 2 9.91 -13.91 -19.28
N ALA A 3 9.06 -14.34 -20.21
CA ALA A 3 7.63 -14.11 -20.18
C ALA A 3 7.02 -15.12 -19.22
N ILE A 4 6.45 -14.65 -18.11
CA ILE A 4 5.58 -15.47 -17.26
C ILE A 4 4.18 -15.37 -17.88
N SER A 5 3.67 -16.50 -18.36
CA SER A 5 2.34 -16.63 -18.98
C SER A 5 1.23 -16.25 -18.01
N TYR A 6 0.36 -15.34 -18.45
CA TYR A 6 -0.83 -14.85 -17.74
C TYR A 6 -1.93 -15.92 -17.73
N GLN A 7 -2.31 -16.43 -16.56
CA GLN A 7 -3.49 -17.27 -16.37
C GLN A 7 -4.69 -16.38 -16.05
N THR A 8 -5.52 -16.09 -17.06
CA THR A 8 -6.89 -15.60 -16.87
C THR A 8 -7.77 -16.77 -16.43
N GLY A 9 -8.29 -16.80 -15.19
CA GLY A 9 -9.33 -17.78 -14.87
C GLY A 9 -9.62 -18.17 -13.41
N GLY A 10 -9.22 -17.38 -12.40
CA GLY A 10 -9.70 -17.57 -11.02
C GLY A 10 -10.79 -16.54 -10.66
N PRO A 11 -11.75 -16.84 -9.76
CA PRO A 11 -12.90 -15.98 -9.45
C PRO A 11 -12.55 -14.65 -8.74
N PHE A 12 -11.27 -14.31 -8.59
CA PHE A 12 -10.83 -13.04 -8.00
C PHE A 12 -9.52 -12.57 -8.66
N VAL A 13 -9.59 -12.14 -9.92
CA VAL A 13 -8.49 -11.35 -10.50
C VAL A 13 -8.54 -9.95 -9.90
N VAL A 14 -7.56 -9.63 -9.04
CA VAL A 14 -7.41 -8.29 -8.42
C VAL A 14 -7.06 -7.22 -9.45
N PHE A 15 -6.42 -7.63 -10.55
CA PHE A 15 -6.02 -6.76 -11.66
C PHE A 15 -6.82 -7.10 -12.91
N SER A 16 -7.58 -6.14 -13.42
CA SER A 16 -8.27 -6.26 -14.71
C SER A 16 -7.29 -6.25 -15.89
N ASP A 17 -6.19 -5.50 -15.76
CA ASP A 17 -5.09 -5.41 -16.73
C ASP A 17 -3.74 -5.31 -16.00
N PRO A 18 -2.92 -6.37 -15.97
CA PRO A 18 -1.62 -6.35 -15.29
C PRO A 18 -0.61 -5.37 -15.88
N ALA A 19 -0.60 -5.17 -17.21
CA ALA A 19 0.36 -4.29 -17.86
C ALA A 19 0.09 -2.83 -17.49
N ILE A 20 -1.19 -2.43 -17.49
CA ILE A 20 -1.61 -1.09 -17.04
C ILE A 20 -1.41 -0.92 -15.53
N SER A 21 -1.63 -1.98 -14.74
CA SER A 21 -1.37 -1.96 -13.30
C SER A 21 0.11 -1.67 -13.01
N GLN A 22 1.03 -2.33 -13.71
CA GLN A 22 2.47 -2.12 -13.57
C GLN A 22 2.88 -0.67 -13.88
N VAL A 23 2.38 -0.11 -14.99
CA VAL A 23 2.64 1.31 -15.35
C VAL A 23 2.07 2.27 -14.31
N SER A 24 0.94 1.92 -13.67
CA SER A 24 0.35 2.75 -12.62
C SER A 24 1.16 2.71 -11.32
N LEU A 25 1.68 1.54 -10.95
CA LEU A 25 2.58 1.37 -9.81
C LEU A 25 3.87 2.18 -9.98
N GLU A 26 4.47 2.16 -11.17
CA GLU A 26 5.68 2.93 -11.48
C GLU A 26 5.48 4.44 -11.28
N LYS A 27 4.29 4.95 -11.59
CA LYS A 27 3.95 6.37 -11.37
C LYS A 27 3.77 6.69 -9.89
N ILE A 28 3.18 5.78 -9.11
CA ILE A 28 2.94 5.97 -7.67
C ILE A 28 4.24 5.84 -6.86
N ALA A 29 5.17 5.00 -7.29
CA ALA A 29 6.43 4.75 -6.59
C ALA A 29 7.24 6.03 -6.30
N ALA A 30 7.22 7.01 -7.20
CA ALA A 30 7.88 8.29 -6.98
C ALA A 30 7.26 9.09 -5.82
N PHE A 31 5.94 9.02 -5.64
CA PHE A 31 5.25 9.66 -4.54
C PHE A 31 5.43 8.90 -3.21
N ASP A 32 5.47 7.57 -3.25
CA ASP A 32 5.70 6.76 -2.04
C ASP A 32 7.10 7.05 -1.43
N ALA A 33 8.10 7.23 -2.30
CA ALA A 33 9.48 7.54 -1.92
C ALA A 33 9.70 8.98 -1.43
N ASP A 34 8.78 9.90 -1.71
CA ASP A 34 8.92 11.32 -1.34
C ASP A 34 8.38 11.58 0.07
N GLU A 35 9.17 12.24 0.93
CA GLU A 35 8.81 12.55 2.32
C GLU A 35 7.63 13.53 2.46
N ASP A 36 7.31 14.31 1.42
CA ASP A 36 6.19 15.26 1.40
C ASP A 36 4.86 14.63 0.99
N PHE A 37 4.87 13.36 0.57
CA PHE A 37 3.67 12.61 0.23
C PHE A 37 3.43 11.48 1.24
N PHE A 38 2.17 11.27 1.60
CA PHE A 38 1.74 10.13 2.41
C PHE A 38 0.82 9.24 1.59
N VAL A 39 1.37 8.13 1.08
CA VAL A 39 0.66 7.15 0.27
C VAL A 39 0.13 6.04 1.17
N LEU A 40 -1.14 5.69 1.01
CA LEU A 40 -1.79 4.57 1.71
C LEU A 40 -2.29 3.57 0.68
N THR A 41 -1.90 2.30 0.85
CA THR A 41 -2.39 1.21 0.00
C THR A 41 -3.74 0.72 0.50
N ALA A 42 -4.68 0.52 -0.42
CA ALA A 42 -5.97 -0.04 -0.09
C ALA A 42 -5.81 -1.45 0.53
N HIS A 43 -6.65 -1.75 1.52
CA HIS A 43 -6.65 -3.01 2.27
C HIS A 43 -5.36 -3.35 3.02
N ASP A 44 -4.43 -2.41 3.19
CA ASP A 44 -3.31 -2.59 4.09
C ASP A 44 -3.81 -2.70 5.53
N THR A 45 -3.67 -3.88 6.14
CA THR A 45 -4.09 -4.12 7.52
C THR A 45 -3.04 -3.68 8.53
N SER A 46 -1.81 -3.38 8.11
CA SER A 46 -0.73 -2.93 9.00
C SER A 46 -0.97 -1.51 9.53
N VAL A 47 -1.70 -0.68 8.78
CA VAL A 47 -2.04 0.69 9.20
C VAL A 47 -3.26 0.76 10.12
N VAL A 48 -3.91 -0.37 10.37
CA VAL A 48 -5.09 -0.44 11.24
C VAL A 48 -4.68 -0.10 12.67
N ARG A 49 -5.33 0.91 13.26
CA ARG A 49 -5.02 1.54 14.58
C ARG A 49 -3.86 2.53 14.60
N GLU A 50 -3.07 2.65 13.54
CA GLU A 50 -2.04 3.69 13.43
C GLU A 50 -2.60 5.02 12.87
N LEU A 51 -3.74 4.95 12.19
CA LEU A 51 -4.41 6.09 11.60
C LEU A 51 -5.49 6.69 12.52
N PRO A 52 -5.63 8.03 12.55
CA PRO A 52 -6.78 8.69 13.14
C PRO A 52 -8.02 8.45 12.26
N TYR A 53 -9.08 7.88 12.84
CA TYR A 53 -10.33 7.58 12.13
C TYR A 53 -11.38 8.67 12.33
N PHE A 54 -12.13 8.96 11.27
CA PHE A 54 -13.35 9.76 11.36
C PHE A 54 -14.36 9.12 12.34
N PRO A 55 -15.15 9.93 13.08
CA PRO A 55 -15.26 11.39 13.03
C PRO A 55 -14.28 12.17 13.90
N GLU A 56 -13.68 11.58 14.93
CA GLU A 56 -12.87 12.31 15.91
C GLU A 56 -11.40 12.50 15.46
N GLY A 57 -10.94 11.69 14.51
CA GLY A 57 -9.58 11.67 14.02
C GLY A 57 -9.32 12.69 12.91
N TYR A 58 -8.17 13.39 13.02
CA TYR A 58 -7.69 14.33 12.00
C TYR A 58 -6.33 13.88 11.47
N LEU A 59 -6.17 13.85 10.15
CA LEU A 59 -4.91 13.52 9.48
C LEU A 59 -4.13 14.77 9.02
N ASN A 60 -4.68 15.97 9.21
CA ASN A 60 -3.96 17.21 8.94
C ASN A 60 -2.71 17.29 9.83
N GLY A 61 -1.57 17.68 9.25
CA GLY A 61 -0.29 17.71 9.97
C GLY A 61 0.34 16.33 10.20
N TRP A 62 -0.09 15.29 9.45
CA TRP A 62 0.46 13.93 9.51
C TRP A 62 1.99 13.86 9.49
N LYS A 63 2.65 14.77 8.75
CA LYS A 63 4.11 14.81 8.65
C LYS A 63 4.75 15.10 10.00
N ALA A 64 4.21 16.07 10.75
CA ALA A 64 4.70 16.44 12.08
C ALA A 64 4.31 15.43 13.16
N SER A 65 3.19 14.71 13.00
CA SER A 65 2.75 13.67 13.95
C SER A 65 3.52 12.35 13.81
N GLY A 66 4.38 12.24 12.79
CA GLY A 66 5.19 11.05 12.52
C GLY A 66 4.38 9.82 12.11
N VAL A 67 3.11 9.98 11.71
CA VAL A 67 2.26 8.83 11.34
C VAL A 67 2.83 8.06 10.14
N LYS A 68 3.44 8.75 9.16
CA LYS A 68 4.12 8.11 8.02
C LYS A 68 5.21 7.15 8.51
N ASN A 69 6.05 7.57 9.46
CA ASN A 69 7.15 6.75 9.96
C ASN A 69 6.68 5.47 10.68
N ARG A 70 5.47 5.47 11.25
CA ARG A 70 4.90 4.29 11.92
C ARG A 70 4.17 3.34 10.97
N THR A 71 3.82 3.81 9.78
CA THR A 71 2.92 3.09 8.86
C THR A 71 3.60 2.68 7.56
N VAL A 72 4.64 3.40 7.13
CA VAL A 72 5.30 3.15 5.85
C VAL A 72 5.84 1.72 5.80
N TRP A 73 5.38 0.98 4.79
CA TRP A 73 5.77 -0.41 4.51
C TRP A 73 5.55 -1.42 5.65
N GLY A 74 4.64 -1.14 6.60
CA GLY A 74 4.31 -2.11 7.67
C GLY A 74 3.89 -3.50 7.15
N PHE A 75 3.34 -3.56 5.94
CA PHE A 75 2.97 -4.82 5.28
C PHE A 75 4.15 -5.72 4.87
N VAL A 76 5.39 -5.20 4.79
CA VAL A 76 6.58 -6.03 4.55
C VAL A 76 7.24 -6.50 5.85
N GLU A 77 6.81 -5.99 7.00
CA GLU A 77 7.36 -6.38 8.29
C GLU A 77 6.86 -7.76 8.71
N LYS A 78 7.81 -8.64 9.07
CA LYS A 78 7.49 -10.00 9.51
C LYS A 78 6.69 -10.00 10.81
N GLY A 79 5.65 -10.83 10.86
CA GLY A 79 4.83 -11.02 12.06
C GLY A 79 3.67 -10.02 12.19
N THR A 80 3.49 -9.12 11.22
CA THR A 80 2.28 -8.29 11.13
C THR A 80 1.12 -9.07 10.53
N ALA A 81 -0.11 -8.66 10.83
CA ALA A 81 -1.31 -9.26 10.24
C ALA A 81 -1.40 -9.04 8.72
N ALA A 82 -0.62 -8.10 8.16
CA ALA A 82 -0.54 -7.81 6.75
C ALA A 82 0.48 -8.70 6.01
N PHE A 83 1.42 -9.31 6.75
CA PHE A 83 2.47 -10.14 6.17
C PHE A 83 1.94 -11.54 5.86
N VAL A 84 1.49 -11.72 4.61
CA VAL A 84 0.84 -12.96 4.12
C VAL A 84 1.80 -13.99 3.52
N PHE A 85 3.11 -13.70 3.48
CA PHE A 85 4.13 -14.58 2.90
C PHE A 85 4.88 -15.32 4.01
N SER A 86 4.47 -16.54 4.33
CA SER A 86 5.14 -17.41 5.33
C SER A 86 6.39 -18.09 4.80
#